data_AF-A0A178J8V0-F1
#
_entry.id   AF-A0A178J8V0-F1
#
_cell.length_a   1.000
_cell.length_b   1.000
_cell.length_c   1.000
_cell.angle_alpha   90.00
_cell.angle_beta   90.00
_cell.angle_gamma   90.00
#
_symmetry.space_group_name_H-M   'P 1'
#
loop_
_entity.id
_entity.type
_entity.pdbx_description
1 polymer ?
#
loop_
_entity_poly.entity_id
_entity_poly.type
_entity_poly.pdbx_seq_one_letter_code
_entity_poly.pdbx_strand_id
1 'polypeptide(L)'
;MKTYFIALFAVVLLSGCATRKVAVMPQAKNVTPVSESSLSNQKCDFVEAYSLTDSHPNNVVPVLKNEAYLAGANRYLIREVTKTRRSRPSSVIAEFYNCNGYQSPKKLTTESQIKLIPGAQNVTPIAFSEVENNSCKILTTHVFKEVSQDNLEIELANQTYMLGGNRFHITKLIDTDKGQAKSVVADIYRCKHRTVNY
;
A
#
# COMPACT_ATOMS: atom_id res chain seq x y z
N MET A 1 -41.01 4.18 -49.12
CA MET A 1 -40.62 3.16 -48.10
C MET A 1 -39.15 2.75 -48.19
N LYS A 2 -38.52 2.61 -49.37
CA LYS A 2 -37.09 2.27 -49.51
C LYS A 2 -36.09 3.26 -48.87
N THR A 3 -36.42 4.56 -48.86
CA THR A 3 -35.55 5.62 -48.31
C THR A 3 -35.39 5.55 -46.78
N TYR A 4 -36.45 5.15 -46.06
CA TYR A 4 -36.42 5.02 -44.60
C TYR A 4 -35.56 3.84 -44.14
N PHE A 5 -35.52 2.74 -44.91
CA PHE A 5 -34.65 1.60 -44.61
C PHE A 5 -33.16 1.92 -44.73
N ILE A 6 -32.77 2.76 -45.71
CA ILE A 6 -31.38 3.18 -45.89
C ILE A 6 -30.94 4.10 -44.73
N ALA A 7 -31.82 5.00 -44.28
CA ALA A 7 -31.55 5.87 -43.14
C ALA A 7 -31.38 5.07 -41.82
N LEU A 8 -32.20 4.02 -41.60
CA LEU A 8 -32.10 3.18 -40.41
C LEU A 8 -30.79 2.37 -40.39
N PHE A 9 -30.36 1.86 -41.55
CA PHE A 9 -29.09 1.11 -41.68
C PHE A 9 -27.86 2.01 -41.46
N ALA A 10 -27.93 3.27 -41.88
CA ALA A 10 -26.86 4.24 -41.65
C ALA A 10 -26.65 4.58 -40.16
N VAL A 11 -27.73 4.65 -39.37
CA VAL A 11 -27.65 4.93 -37.92
C VAL A 11 -26.99 3.78 -37.16
N VAL A 12 -27.28 2.53 -37.55
CA VAL A 12 -26.66 1.33 -36.93
C VAL A 12 -25.17 1.20 -37.28
N LEU A 13 -24.76 1.64 -38.47
CA LEU A 13 -23.35 1.66 -38.87
C LEU A 13 -22.54 2.77 -38.19
N LEU A 14 -23.18 3.87 -37.78
CA LEU A 14 -22.52 4.99 -37.09
C LEU A 14 -22.37 4.78 -35.58
N SER A 15 -23.13 3.86 -34.97
CA SER A 15 -22.89 3.39 -33.61
C SER A 15 -21.75 2.37 -33.58
N GLY A 16 -20.55 2.79 -33.99
CA GLY A 16 -19.35 1.97 -33.82
C GLY A 16 -19.12 1.71 -32.33
N CYS A 17 -18.86 0.45 -31.96
CA CYS A 17 -18.51 0.06 -30.60
C CYS A 17 -17.17 0.70 -30.19
N ALA A 18 -17.21 1.95 -29.72
CA ALA A 18 -16.06 2.63 -29.15
C ALA A 18 -15.84 2.13 -27.72
N THR A 19 -14.74 1.39 -27.50
CA THR A 19 -14.37 0.99 -26.14
C THR A 19 -14.00 2.24 -25.34
N ARG A 20 -14.63 2.42 -24.17
CA ARG A 20 -14.33 3.53 -23.26
C ARG A 20 -12.84 3.52 -22.89
N LYS A 21 -12.18 4.67 -23.02
CA LYS A 21 -10.77 4.84 -22.66
C LYS A 21 -10.62 4.85 -21.13
N VAL A 22 -9.66 4.10 -20.62
CA VAL A 22 -9.31 4.10 -19.19
C VAL A 22 -8.34 5.23 -18.90
N ALA A 23 -8.67 6.09 -17.93
CA ALA A 23 -7.78 7.14 -17.46
C ALA A 23 -6.77 6.58 -16.44
N VAL A 24 -5.52 7.02 -16.53
CA VAL A 24 -4.50 6.71 -15.51
C VAL A 24 -4.74 7.61 -14.31
N MET A 25 -4.84 7.03 -13.12
CA MET A 25 -4.94 7.78 -11.87
C MET A 25 -3.72 8.72 -11.73
N PRO A 26 -3.89 9.95 -11.22
CA PRO A 26 -2.77 10.89 -11.07
C PRO A 26 -1.57 10.29 -10.33
N GLN A 27 -1.83 9.45 -9.35
CA GLN A 27 -0.82 8.77 -8.53
C GLN A 27 -0.15 7.60 -9.28
N ALA A 28 -0.89 6.90 -10.13
CA ALA A 28 -0.41 5.78 -10.94
C ALA A 28 0.46 6.21 -12.14
N LYS A 29 0.57 7.52 -12.43
CA LYS A 29 1.40 8.01 -13.56
C LYS A 29 2.87 7.61 -13.42
N ASN A 30 3.37 7.57 -12.18
CA ASN A 30 4.76 7.24 -11.85
C ASN A 30 5.07 5.74 -11.96
N VAL A 31 4.05 4.89 -12.10
CA VAL A 31 4.25 3.47 -12.35
C VAL A 31 4.79 3.29 -13.78
N THR A 32 5.91 2.58 -13.91
CA THR A 32 6.57 2.34 -15.20
C THR A 32 6.78 0.85 -15.46
N PRO A 33 6.91 0.44 -16.74
CA PRO A 33 7.36 -0.90 -17.04
C PRO A 33 8.80 -1.12 -16.54
N VAL A 34 9.16 -2.37 -16.30
CA VAL A 34 10.52 -2.83 -15.97
C VAL A 34 10.85 -4.07 -16.80
N SER A 35 12.15 -4.29 -17.07
CA SER A 35 12.65 -5.51 -17.72
C SER A 35 13.11 -6.53 -16.70
N GLU A 36 13.12 -7.82 -17.06
CA GLU A 36 13.63 -8.89 -16.19
C GLU A 36 15.06 -8.63 -15.71
N SER A 37 15.93 -8.14 -16.60
CA SER A 37 17.31 -7.76 -16.26
C SER A 37 17.40 -6.64 -15.24
N SER A 38 16.43 -5.73 -15.25
CA SER A 38 16.39 -4.59 -14.31
C SER A 38 15.89 -4.99 -12.93
N LEU A 39 15.07 -6.04 -12.81
CA LEU A 39 14.55 -6.54 -11.53
C LEU A 39 15.68 -7.00 -10.60
N SER A 40 16.61 -7.80 -11.13
CA SER A 40 17.76 -8.29 -10.38
C SER A 40 18.71 -7.16 -9.98
N ASN A 41 18.93 -6.19 -10.88
CA ASN A 41 19.87 -5.09 -10.65
C ASN A 41 19.34 -4.05 -9.66
N GLN A 42 18.03 -3.80 -9.66
CA GLN A 42 17.39 -2.78 -8.83
C GLN A 42 16.87 -3.31 -7.48
N LYS A 43 17.13 -4.59 -7.17
CA LYS A 43 16.65 -5.28 -5.96
C LYS A 43 15.15 -5.03 -5.74
N CYS A 44 14.36 -5.42 -6.74
CA CYS A 44 12.92 -5.23 -6.69
C CYS A 44 12.23 -6.36 -5.94
N ASP A 45 11.30 -6.01 -5.07
CA ASP A 45 10.47 -6.97 -4.36
C ASP A 45 9.23 -7.30 -5.18
N PHE A 46 8.90 -8.59 -5.30
CA PHE A 46 7.66 -9.03 -5.92
C PHE A 46 6.48 -8.68 -5.03
N VAL A 47 5.42 -8.12 -5.63
CA VAL A 47 4.20 -7.72 -4.93
C VAL A 47 3.07 -8.69 -5.24
N GLU A 48 2.68 -8.78 -6.51
CA GLU A 48 1.51 -9.54 -6.94
C GLU A 48 1.59 -9.88 -8.44
N ALA A 49 0.91 -10.96 -8.85
CA ALA A 49 0.65 -11.26 -10.25
C ALA A 49 -0.80 -10.91 -10.62
N TYR A 50 -0.98 -10.18 -11.71
CA TYR A 50 -2.27 -9.69 -12.20
C TYR A 50 -2.58 -10.20 -13.60
N SER A 51 -3.79 -10.73 -13.79
CA SER A 51 -4.28 -11.19 -15.09
C SER A 51 -5.27 -10.20 -15.67
N LEU A 52 -4.93 -9.58 -16.79
CA LEU A 52 -5.82 -8.72 -17.56
C LEU A 52 -6.43 -9.51 -18.70
N THR A 53 -7.75 -9.50 -18.82
CA THR A 53 -8.48 -10.19 -19.88
C THR A 53 -9.31 -9.24 -20.73
N ASP A 54 -9.29 -9.48 -22.05
CA ASP A 54 -10.13 -8.84 -23.08
C ASP A 54 -10.18 -7.30 -23.03
N SER A 55 -9.06 -6.68 -22.69
CA SER A 55 -8.94 -5.23 -22.69
C SER A 55 -8.65 -4.71 -24.09
N HIS A 56 -9.23 -3.56 -24.43
CA HIS A 56 -8.84 -2.89 -25.66
C HIS A 56 -7.34 -2.54 -25.61
N PRO A 57 -6.55 -2.73 -26.68
CA PRO A 57 -5.10 -2.56 -26.62
C PRO A 57 -4.60 -1.20 -26.12
N ASN A 58 -5.38 -0.13 -26.35
CA ASN A 58 -5.09 1.21 -25.83
C ASN A 58 -5.28 1.36 -24.31
N ASN A 59 -6.00 0.43 -23.68
CA ASN A 59 -6.31 0.44 -22.24
C ASN A 59 -5.43 -0.50 -21.43
N VAL A 60 -4.69 -1.43 -22.06
CA VAL A 60 -3.80 -2.37 -21.35
C VAL A 60 -2.84 -1.63 -20.42
N VAL A 61 -2.06 -0.68 -20.95
CA VAL A 61 -1.10 0.08 -20.15
C VAL A 61 -1.78 0.93 -19.06
N PRO A 62 -2.84 1.71 -19.34
CA PRO A 62 -3.55 2.44 -18.30
C PRO A 62 -4.09 1.57 -17.16
N VAL A 63 -4.65 0.41 -17.48
CA VAL A 63 -5.15 -0.54 -16.48
C VAL A 63 -4.00 -1.08 -15.66
N LEU A 64 -2.93 -1.58 -16.28
CA LEU A 64 -1.77 -2.10 -15.55
C LEU A 64 -1.14 -1.06 -14.61
N LYS A 65 -1.05 0.21 -15.02
CA LYS A 65 -0.56 1.28 -14.14
C LYS A 65 -1.45 1.49 -12.92
N ASN A 66 -2.76 1.51 -13.13
CA ASN A 66 -3.72 1.73 -12.07
C ASN A 66 -3.72 0.57 -11.07
N GLU A 67 -3.78 -0.66 -11.57
CA GLU A 67 -3.80 -1.87 -10.73
C GLU A 67 -2.48 -2.05 -9.97
N ALA A 68 -1.34 -1.84 -10.63
CA ALA A 68 -0.04 -1.87 -9.95
C ALA A 68 0.04 -0.83 -8.82
N TYR A 69 -0.47 0.39 -9.04
CA TYR A 69 -0.52 1.40 -7.99
C TYR A 69 -1.42 0.99 -6.81
N LEU A 70 -2.59 0.41 -7.08
CA LEU A 70 -3.52 -0.07 -6.06
C LEU A 70 -2.92 -1.22 -5.23
N ALA A 71 -2.14 -2.09 -5.87
CA ALA A 71 -1.39 -3.15 -5.20
C ALA A 71 -0.17 -2.63 -4.39
N GLY A 72 0.15 -1.33 -4.46
CA GLY A 72 1.31 -0.74 -3.78
C GLY A 72 2.64 -0.90 -4.53
N ALA A 73 2.60 -1.31 -5.80
CA ALA A 73 3.77 -1.45 -6.66
C ALA A 73 4.11 -0.15 -7.39
N ASN A 74 5.40 0.03 -7.73
CA ASN A 74 5.89 1.16 -8.52
C ASN A 74 6.36 0.74 -9.92
N ARG A 75 6.50 -0.58 -10.18
CA ARG A 75 6.84 -1.15 -11.49
C ARG A 75 5.90 -2.29 -11.85
N TYR A 76 5.77 -2.54 -13.16
CA TYR A 76 5.12 -3.74 -13.69
C TYR A 76 5.96 -4.38 -14.80
N LEU A 77 5.89 -5.70 -14.92
CA LEU A 77 6.47 -6.48 -16.01
C LEU A 77 5.34 -7.27 -16.66
N ILE A 78 5.21 -7.20 -17.99
CA ILE A 78 4.30 -8.11 -18.70
C ILE A 78 5.07 -9.42 -18.90
N ARG A 79 4.69 -10.46 -18.15
CA ARG A 79 5.32 -11.78 -18.23
C ARG A 79 4.90 -12.50 -19.50
N GLU A 80 3.61 -12.43 -19.82
CA GLU A 80 3.04 -13.15 -20.95
C GLU A 80 1.90 -12.36 -21.59
N VAL A 81 1.80 -12.43 -22.92
CA VAL A 81 0.66 -11.92 -23.68
C VAL A 81 -0.18 -13.10 -24.12
N THR A 82 -1.34 -13.29 -23.47
CA THR A 82 -2.21 -14.45 -23.72
C THR A 82 -3.11 -14.27 -24.93
N LYS A 83 -3.52 -13.03 -25.23
CA LYS A 83 -4.31 -12.70 -26.43
C LYS A 83 -3.89 -11.37 -27.01
N THR A 84 -3.98 -11.27 -28.34
CA THR A 84 -3.79 -10.03 -29.08
C THR A 84 -5.03 -9.68 -29.90
N ARG A 85 -5.25 -8.38 -30.08
CA ARG A 85 -6.25 -7.82 -30.98
C ARG A 85 -5.55 -6.92 -31.97
N ARG A 86 -5.62 -7.25 -33.26
CA ARG A 86 -4.89 -6.55 -34.35
C ARG A 86 -3.39 -6.43 -34.05
N SER A 87 -2.78 -7.56 -33.65
CA SER A 87 -1.35 -7.66 -33.31
C SER A 87 -0.90 -6.82 -32.12
N ARG A 88 -1.83 -6.29 -31.31
CA ARG A 88 -1.53 -5.55 -30.09
C ARG A 88 -2.06 -6.32 -28.88
N PRO A 89 -1.38 -6.31 -27.73
CA PRO A 89 -1.84 -7.02 -26.54
C PRO A 89 -3.26 -6.60 -26.14
N SER A 90 -4.11 -7.58 -25.83
CA SER A 90 -5.46 -7.36 -25.30
C SER A 90 -5.69 -8.12 -23.99
N SER A 91 -5.04 -9.27 -23.83
CA SER A 91 -4.97 -10.00 -22.57
C SER A 91 -3.52 -10.28 -22.22
N VAL A 92 -3.15 -10.06 -20.98
CA VAL A 92 -1.77 -10.19 -20.49
C VAL A 92 -1.74 -10.72 -19.07
N ILE A 93 -0.69 -11.45 -18.73
CA ILE A 93 -0.30 -11.75 -17.35
C ILE A 93 0.86 -10.81 -17.03
N ALA A 94 0.66 -9.98 -16.01
CA ALA A 94 1.64 -9.02 -15.55
C ALA A 94 2.04 -9.31 -14.10
N GLU A 95 3.27 -9.02 -13.76
CA GLU A 95 3.82 -9.09 -12.42
C GLU A 95 4.10 -7.67 -11.93
N PHE A 96 3.76 -7.39 -10.69
CA PHE A 96 3.93 -6.11 -10.04
C PHE A 96 5.09 -6.18 -9.07
N TYR A 97 5.92 -5.13 -9.09
CA TYR A 97 7.15 -5.06 -8.33
C TYR A 97 7.29 -3.72 -7.63
N ASN A 98 7.92 -3.75 -6.47
CA ASN A 98 8.39 -2.57 -5.77
C ASN A 98 9.92 -2.49 -5.87
N CYS A 99 10.42 -1.62 -6.74
CA CYS A 99 11.85 -1.43 -6.96
C CYS A 99 12.38 -0.25 -6.16
N ASN A 100 13.42 -0.47 -5.35
CA ASN A 100 14.11 0.57 -4.59
C ASN A 100 15.11 1.40 -5.45
N GLY A 101 15.19 1.14 -6.77
CA GLY A 101 16.11 1.80 -7.71
C GLY A 101 15.56 3.03 -8.45
N TYR A 102 14.25 3.28 -8.39
CA TYR A 102 13.77 4.65 -8.39
C TYR A 102 13.53 4.96 -6.92
N GLN A 103 14.50 5.65 -6.33
CA GLN A 103 14.06 6.86 -5.67
C GLN A 103 13.31 7.68 -6.74
N SER A 104 12.01 7.39 -6.95
CA SER A 104 11.07 8.49 -6.79
C SER A 104 11.61 9.21 -5.56
N PRO A 105 11.62 10.56 -5.48
CA PRO A 105 11.59 11.09 -4.13
C PRO A 105 10.57 10.18 -3.46
N LYS A 106 10.93 9.57 -2.33
CA LYS A 106 9.94 9.50 -1.30
C LYS A 106 9.36 10.93 -1.39
N LYS A 107 8.27 11.09 -2.12
CA LYS A 107 7.07 11.42 -1.47
C LYS A 107 7.11 10.44 -0.27
N LEU A 108 7.67 10.80 0.88
CA LEU A 108 7.43 12.08 1.53
C LEU A 108 6.16 12.70 0.95
N THR A 109 5.10 11.88 0.83
CA THR A 109 3.75 12.38 0.84
C THR A 109 3.66 12.95 2.23
N THR A 110 4.19 14.17 2.34
CA THR A 110 4.56 14.81 3.58
C THR A 110 5.65 13.99 4.29
N GLU A 111 6.34 14.52 5.28
CA GLU A 111 6.59 13.65 6.42
C GLU A 111 5.25 12.92 6.66
N SER A 112 5.18 11.60 6.42
CA SER A 112 4.22 10.82 7.19
C SER A 112 4.77 10.91 8.61
N GLN A 113 4.65 12.09 9.23
CA GLN A 113 4.39 12.18 10.64
C GLN A 113 3.26 11.18 10.79
N ILE A 114 3.60 9.97 11.21
CA ILE A 114 2.60 9.01 11.62
C ILE A 114 1.84 9.81 12.66
N LYS A 115 0.63 10.26 12.34
CA LYS A 115 -0.12 11.10 13.27
C LYS A 115 -0.70 10.15 14.30
N LEU A 116 -0.75 10.61 15.55
CA LEU A 116 -1.48 9.89 16.58
C LEU A 116 -2.93 9.76 16.13
N ILE A 117 -3.44 8.53 16.09
CA ILE A 117 -4.87 8.29 15.87
C ILE A 117 -5.65 8.87 17.06
N PRO A 118 -6.91 9.32 16.85
CA PRO A 118 -7.74 9.77 17.95
C PRO A 118 -7.77 8.73 19.07
N GLY A 119 -7.43 9.13 20.30
CA GLY A 119 -7.33 8.25 21.47
C GLY A 119 -5.93 7.70 21.76
N ALA A 120 -5.06 7.53 20.75
CA ALA A 120 -3.67 7.10 20.97
C ALA A 120 -2.80 8.17 21.66
N GLN A 121 -3.27 9.42 21.70
CA GLN A 121 -2.61 10.52 22.44
C GLN A 121 -2.50 10.25 23.95
N ASN A 122 -3.35 9.39 24.50
CA ASN A 122 -3.33 9.03 25.92
C ASN A 122 -2.47 7.79 26.22
N VAL A 123 -1.87 7.20 25.19
CA VAL A 123 -0.97 6.07 25.34
C VAL A 123 0.42 6.58 25.70
N THR A 124 0.97 6.08 26.79
CA THR A 124 2.30 6.45 27.27
C THR A 124 3.11 5.21 27.64
N PRO A 125 4.44 5.30 27.74
CA PRO A 125 5.23 4.24 28.35
C PRO A 125 4.73 3.92 29.75
N ILE A 126 4.78 2.64 30.15
CA ILE A 126 4.43 2.24 31.51
C ILE A 126 5.47 2.76 32.52
N ALA A 127 5.00 3.34 33.62
CA ALA A 127 5.89 3.72 34.73
C ALA A 127 6.13 2.53 35.66
N PHE A 128 7.31 2.44 36.27
CA PHE A 128 7.64 1.38 37.24
C PHE A 128 6.62 1.30 38.39
N SER A 129 6.15 2.45 38.88
CA SER A 129 5.13 2.52 39.93
C SER A 129 3.76 1.98 39.49
N GLU A 130 3.42 1.99 38.20
CA GLU A 130 2.15 1.43 37.70
C GLU A 130 2.19 -0.10 37.66
N VAL A 131 3.39 -0.68 37.40
CA VAL A 131 3.64 -2.13 37.41
C VAL A 131 3.59 -2.69 38.84
N GLU A 132 4.28 -2.06 39.78
CA GLU A 132 4.37 -2.51 41.17
C GLU A 132 3.00 -2.48 41.89
N ASN A 133 2.13 -1.56 41.51
CA ASN A 133 0.80 -1.40 42.11
C ASN A 133 -0.27 -2.36 41.52
N ASN A 134 0.10 -3.34 40.68
CA ASN A 134 -0.83 -4.26 39.99
C ASN A 134 -2.00 -3.53 39.28
N SER A 135 -1.78 -2.28 38.89
CA SER A 135 -2.81 -1.43 38.29
C SER A 135 -3.03 -1.70 36.80
N CYS A 136 -2.14 -2.51 36.22
CA CYS A 136 -1.99 -2.78 34.80
C CYS A 136 -2.00 -4.28 34.52
N LYS A 137 -2.75 -4.70 33.51
CA LYS A 137 -2.77 -6.07 33.00
C LYS A 137 -2.04 -6.12 31.66
N ILE A 138 -1.15 -7.09 31.47
CA ILE A 138 -0.56 -7.38 30.15
C ILE A 138 -1.65 -7.94 29.24
N LEU A 139 -1.80 -7.33 28.05
CA LEU A 139 -2.70 -7.82 27.02
C LEU A 139 -1.99 -8.76 26.06
N THR A 140 -0.86 -8.32 25.50
CA THR A 140 -0.12 -9.06 24.47
C THR A 140 1.29 -8.50 24.31
N THR A 141 2.16 -9.29 23.69
CA THR A 141 3.49 -8.88 23.25
C THR A 141 3.49 -8.78 21.73
N HIS A 142 3.89 -7.64 21.19
CA HIS A 142 3.86 -7.39 19.75
C HIS A 142 5.25 -7.05 19.20
N VAL A 143 5.53 -7.50 17.98
CA VAL A 143 6.80 -7.26 17.28
C VAL A 143 6.59 -6.18 16.23
N PHE A 144 7.34 -5.09 16.37
CA PHE A 144 7.34 -3.95 15.47
C PHE A 144 8.54 -4.06 14.54
N LYS A 145 8.29 -4.14 13.23
CA LYS A 145 9.31 -4.31 12.20
C LYS A 145 9.41 -3.05 11.35
N GLU A 146 10.64 -2.61 11.07
CA GLU A 146 10.96 -1.56 10.09
C GLU A 146 10.37 -0.17 10.37
N VAL A 147 10.43 0.27 11.64
CA VAL A 147 9.92 1.57 12.04
C VAL A 147 10.99 2.65 11.87
N SER A 148 10.64 3.81 11.31
CA SER A 148 11.51 4.98 11.26
C SER A 148 11.60 5.65 12.63
N GLN A 149 12.80 6.01 13.08
CA GLN A 149 13.09 6.54 14.43
C GLN A 149 12.14 7.66 14.88
N ASP A 150 11.92 8.68 14.04
CA ASP A 150 11.08 9.85 14.38
C ASP A 150 9.61 9.52 14.61
N ASN A 151 9.18 8.33 14.18
CA ASN A 151 7.80 7.86 14.31
C ASN A 151 7.65 6.65 15.25
N LEU A 152 8.73 6.18 15.90
CA LEU A 152 8.69 4.96 16.71
C LEU A 152 7.69 5.08 17.86
N GLU A 153 7.72 6.19 18.59
CA GLU A 153 6.81 6.42 19.70
C GLU A 153 5.35 6.57 19.23
N ILE A 154 5.13 7.21 18.08
CA ILE A 154 3.79 7.44 17.55
C ILE A 154 3.19 6.13 17.02
N GLU A 155 4.00 5.31 16.36
CA GLU A 155 3.58 4.00 15.88
C GLU A 155 3.32 3.03 17.05
N LEU A 156 4.19 3.04 18.06
CA LEU A 156 3.97 2.30 19.31
C LEU A 156 2.66 2.74 19.98
N ALA A 157 2.42 4.05 20.10
CA ALA A 157 1.19 4.58 20.68
C ALA A 157 -0.06 4.16 19.88
N ASN A 158 -0.01 4.28 18.56
CA ASN A 158 -1.11 3.90 17.67
C ASN A 158 -1.43 2.41 17.76
N GLN A 159 -0.42 1.54 17.63
CA GLN A 159 -0.62 0.09 17.68
C GLN A 159 -1.05 -0.38 19.07
N THR A 160 -0.47 0.20 20.12
CA THR A 160 -0.89 -0.07 21.51
C THR A 160 -2.36 0.25 21.71
N TYR A 161 -2.83 1.39 21.20
CA TYR A 161 -4.25 1.75 21.24
C TYR A 161 -5.11 0.78 20.43
N MET A 162 -4.70 0.44 19.21
CA MET A 162 -5.42 -0.50 18.34
C MET A 162 -5.53 -1.91 18.96
N LEU A 163 -4.53 -2.32 19.73
CA LEU A 163 -4.51 -3.57 20.48
C LEU A 163 -5.23 -3.47 21.83
N GLY A 164 -5.92 -2.36 22.10
CA GLY A 164 -6.75 -2.14 23.28
C GLY A 164 -5.98 -1.72 24.54
N GLY A 165 -4.67 -1.50 24.43
CA GLY A 165 -3.82 -1.03 25.51
C GLY A 165 -3.86 0.48 25.72
N ASN A 166 -3.34 0.93 26.85
CA ASN A 166 -3.08 2.34 27.14
C ASN A 166 -1.67 2.61 27.69
N ARG A 167 -0.87 1.54 27.88
CA ARG A 167 0.55 1.62 28.17
C ARG A 167 1.33 0.59 27.35
N PHE A 168 2.61 0.87 27.11
CA PHE A 168 3.53 -0.08 26.48
C PHE A 168 4.89 -0.10 27.20
N HIS A 169 5.61 -1.21 27.03
CA HIS A 169 6.98 -1.39 27.52
C HIS A 169 7.83 -2.08 26.46
N ILE A 170 8.93 -1.48 26.03
CA ILE A 170 9.83 -2.09 25.06
C ILE A 170 10.70 -3.13 25.79
N THR A 171 10.49 -4.41 25.49
CA THR A 171 11.19 -5.53 26.14
C THR A 171 12.50 -5.89 25.45
N LYS A 172 12.55 -5.78 24.12
CA LYS A 172 13.74 -6.18 23.35
C LYS A 172 13.90 -5.35 22.09
N LEU A 173 15.15 -4.99 21.77
CA LEU A 173 15.53 -4.45 20.47
C LEU A 173 15.92 -5.62 19.54
N ILE A 174 15.33 -5.69 18.35
CA ILE A 174 15.57 -6.79 17.39
C ILE A 174 16.65 -6.40 16.39
N ASP A 175 16.54 -5.20 15.83
CA ASP A 175 17.46 -4.71 14.81
C ASP A 175 17.83 -3.27 15.10
N THR A 176 19.11 -2.97 14.93
CA THR A 176 19.68 -1.64 15.18
C THR A 176 20.54 -1.25 13.99
N ASP A 177 20.16 -0.17 13.30
CA ASP A 177 20.97 0.42 12.24
C ASP A 177 21.64 1.68 12.79
N LYS A 178 22.97 1.77 12.70
CA LYS A 178 23.78 2.91 13.20
C LYS A 178 23.49 3.32 14.65
N GLY A 179 23.25 2.35 15.53
CA GLY A 179 22.96 2.59 16.96
C GLY A 179 21.52 3.02 17.26
N GLN A 180 20.62 2.94 16.27
CA GLN A 180 19.21 3.32 16.39
C GLN A 180 18.30 2.11 16.17
N ALA A 181 17.30 1.94 17.02
CA ALA A 181 16.39 0.79 16.96
C ALA A 181 15.45 0.87 15.76
N LYS A 182 15.56 -0.10 14.85
CA LYS A 182 14.72 -0.22 13.65
C LYS A 182 13.56 -1.20 13.85
N SER A 183 13.72 -2.15 14.77
CA SER A 183 12.70 -3.14 15.11
C SER A 183 12.72 -3.41 16.61
N VAL A 184 11.54 -3.42 17.24
CA VAL A 184 11.38 -3.57 18.69
C VAL A 184 10.30 -4.59 19.03
N VAL A 185 10.48 -5.30 20.15
CA VAL A 185 9.42 -6.06 20.82
C VAL A 185 8.90 -5.21 21.95
N ALA A 186 7.58 -5.02 22.02
CA ALA A 186 6.97 -4.31 23.13
C ALA A 186 5.78 -5.09 23.71
N ASP A 187 5.70 -5.08 25.03
CA ASP A 187 4.57 -5.56 25.80
C ASP A 187 3.54 -4.45 25.92
N ILE A 188 2.28 -4.81 25.72
CA ILE A 188 1.15 -3.89 25.72
C ILE A 188 0.30 -4.15 26.95
N TYR A 189 -0.01 -3.09 27.69
CA TYR A 189 -0.74 -3.15 28.94
C TYR A 189 -2.03 -2.36 28.87
N ARG A 190 -3.02 -2.82 29.64
CA ARG A 190 -4.23 -2.08 29.98
C ARG A 190 -4.23 -1.76 31.47
N CYS A 191 -4.01 -0.51 31.78
CA CYS A 191 -4.08 0.04 33.13
C CYS A 191 -5.45 0.66 33.39
N LYS A 192 -5.95 0.55 34.61
CA LYS A 192 -7.19 1.23 35.01
C LYS A 192 -6.93 2.75 35.04
N HIS A 193 -7.67 3.52 34.24
CA HIS A 193 -7.65 4.98 34.35
C HIS A 193 -8.28 5.39 35.69
N ARG A 194 -7.53 6.13 36.52
CA ARG A 194 -8.04 6.71 37.77
C ARG A 194 -8.81 8.03 37.59
N THR A 195 -8.92 8.54 36.37
CA THR A 195 -9.46 9.89 36.13
C THR A 195 -10.66 9.85 35.20
N VAL A 196 -11.86 9.90 35.79
CA VAL A 196 -13.00 10.58 35.18
C VAL A 196 -12.88 12.02 35.69
N ASN A 197 -12.46 12.95 34.83
CA ASN A 197 -12.55 14.37 35.16
C ASN A 197 -14.04 14.72 35.18
N TYR A 198 -14.54 15.22 36.31
CA TYR A 198 -15.84 15.89 36.43
C TYR A 198 -15.72 17.33 35.94
#